data_AF-A0A7X9DRD3-F1
#
_entry.id   AF-A0A7X9DRD3-F1
#
_cell.length_a   1.000
_cell.length_b   1.000
_cell.length_c   1.000
_cell.angle_alpha   90.00
_cell.angle_beta   90.00
_cell.angle_gamma   90.00
#
_symmetry.space_group_name_H-M   'P 1'
#
loop_
_entity.id
_entity.type
_entity.pdbx_description
1 polymer ?
#
loop_
_entity_poly.entity_id
_entity_poly.type
_entity_poly.pdbx_seq_one_letter_code
_entity_poly.pdbx_strand_id
1 'polypeptide(L)'
;LAPFAGSSWALGASAAVMAVAIAISFLVPDYTFYLIFIGPVRIKYIALFFILTDLIFIPVDGNPGGHIAHLGGAFYGILYAWQYRRGRNPGRMFSRFMDSVFSFVAAPFRRKPKVHVAYKRTEDDMEYNRRKADEQAEIDRILDKISKGGYESLTREEKEKLFRMGK
;
A
#
# COMPACT_ATOMS: atom_id res chain seq x y z
N LEU A 1 21.55 20.87 48.53
CA LEU A 1 22.04 19.64 47.86
C LEU A 1 21.16 19.43 46.63
N ALA A 2 21.65 19.77 45.45
CA ALA A 2 20.93 19.50 44.20
C ALA A 2 20.95 17.98 43.96
N PRO A 3 19.82 17.32 43.67
CA PRO A 3 19.87 15.91 43.29
C PRO A 3 20.61 15.82 41.97
N PHE A 4 21.64 14.97 41.93
CA PHE A 4 22.23 14.51 40.68
C PHE A 4 21.10 13.89 39.86
N ALA A 5 20.61 14.62 38.86
CA ALA A 5 19.86 14.03 37.77
C ALA A 5 20.85 13.14 37.00
N GLY A 6 20.97 11.88 37.44
CA GLY A 6 21.68 10.85 36.70
C GLY A 6 21.12 10.84 35.29
N SER A 7 22.00 10.99 34.31
CA SER A 7 21.65 11.06 32.90
C SER A 7 20.89 9.79 32.53
N SER A 8 19.56 9.88 32.38
CA SER A 8 18.73 8.78 31.90
C SER A 8 18.81 8.73 30.38
N TRP A 9 19.42 7.68 29.84
CA TRP A 9 19.54 7.49 28.40
C TRP A 9 18.31 6.74 27.87
N ALA A 10 17.48 7.43 27.08
CA ALA A 10 16.43 6.78 26.30
C ALA A 10 17.01 6.34 24.94
N LEU A 11 17.74 5.23 24.92
CA LEU A 11 18.32 4.63 23.72
C LEU A 11 17.63 3.30 23.42
N GLY A 12 16.96 3.18 22.26
CA GLY A 12 16.51 1.86 21.81
C GLY A 12 15.36 1.86 20.79
N ALA A 13 15.38 0.88 19.89
CA ALA A 13 14.28 0.56 18.98
C ALA A 13 13.13 -0.20 19.67
N SER A 14 13.29 -0.59 20.94
CA SER A 14 12.35 -1.44 21.67
C SER A 14 10.97 -0.82 21.85
N ALA A 15 10.87 0.51 22.01
CA ALA A 15 9.58 1.20 22.04
C ALA A 15 8.80 1.07 20.72
N ALA A 16 9.51 1.06 19.57
CA ALA A 16 8.89 0.82 18.27
C ALA A 16 8.45 -0.65 18.11
N VAL A 17 9.24 -1.60 18.60
CA VAL A 17 8.85 -3.02 18.66
C VAL A 17 7.60 -3.20 19.52
N MET A 18 7.53 -2.53 20.68
CA MET A 18 6.36 -2.51 21.54
C MET A 18 5.14 -1.97 20.81
N ALA A 19 5.28 -0.85 20.10
CA ALA A 19 4.19 -0.28 19.31
C ALA A 19 3.64 -1.28 18.27
N VAL A 20 4.52 -1.98 17.55
CA VAL A 20 4.12 -3.00 16.56
C VAL A 20 3.45 -4.19 17.24
N ALA A 21 4.05 -4.73 18.30
CA ALA A 21 3.50 -5.87 19.03
C ALA A 21 2.10 -5.57 19.58
N ILE A 22 1.92 -4.39 20.19
CA ILE A 22 0.63 -3.96 20.72
C ILE A 22 -0.38 -3.71 19.60
N ALA A 23 0.00 -3.05 18.51
CA ALA A 23 -0.87 -2.84 17.36
C ALA A 23 -1.39 -4.18 16.79
N ILE A 24 -0.52 -5.16 16.58
CA ILE A 24 -0.90 -6.49 16.09
C ILE A 24 -1.81 -7.19 17.10
N SER A 25 -1.45 -7.16 18.40
CA SER A 25 -2.27 -7.78 19.44
C SER A 25 -3.67 -7.18 19.54
N PHE A 26 -3.81 -5.89 19.24
CA PHE A 26 -5.11 -5.22 19.20
C PHE A 26 -5.91 -5.65 17.98
N LEU A 27 -5.26 -5.80 16.82
CA LEU A 27 -5.91 -6.15 15.54
C LEU A 27 -6.35 -7.61 15.47
N VAL A 28 -5.51 -8.55 15.92
CA VAL A 28 -5.75 -10.00 15.85
C VAL A 28 -5.53 -10.66 17.23
N PRO A 29 -6.35 -10.32 18.24
CA PRO A 29 -6.09 -10.66 19.65
C PRO A 29 -6.05 -12.16 19.94
N ASP A 30 -6.74 -12.97 19.14
CA ASP A 30 -6.81 -14.43 19.32
C ASP A 30 -5.79 -15.20 18.48
N TYR A 31 -4.92 -14.51 17.73
CA TYR A 31 -3.79 -15.15 17.06
C TYR A 31 -2.90 -15.84 18.10
N THR A 32 -2.58 -17.11 17.85
CA THR A 32 -1.90 -17.98 18.82
C THR A 32 -0.48 -18.28 18.36
N PHE A 33 0.50 -18.01 19.23
CA PHE A 33 1.89 -18.41 19.07
C PHE A 33 2.16 -19.67 19.87
N TYR A 34 2.97 -20.57 19.33
CA TYR A 34 3.49 -21.71 20.06
C TYR A 34 4.84 -21.36 20.66
N LEU A 35 4.89 -21.22 21.98
CA LEU A 35 6.12 -20.94 22.71
C LEU A 35 6.75 -22.26 23.15
N ILE A 36 8.05 -22.43 22.91
CA ILE A 36 8.79 -23.70 23.06
C ILE A 36 8.61 -24.35 24.44
N PHE A 37 8.40 -23.58 25.51
CA PHE A 37 8.26 -24.09 26.89
C PHE A 37 6.86 -23.95 27.51
N ILE A 38 5.95 -23.19 26.89
CA ILE A 38 4.64 -22.85 27.46
C ILE A 38 3.50 -23.46 26.63
N GLY A 39 3.73 -23.76 25.35
CA GLY A 39 2.71 -24.21 24.42
C GLY A 39 1.96 -23.04 23.76
N PRO A 40 0.69 -23.24 23.35
CA PRO A 40 -0.08 -22.23 22.63
C PRO A 40 -0.48 -21.05 23.54
N VAL A 41 -0.06 -19.84 23.18
CA VAL A 41 -0.38 -18.59 23.88
C VAL A 41 -0.92 -17.56 22.89
N ARG A 42 -2.09 -16.99 23.19
CA ARG A 42 -2.65 -15.90 22.38
C ARG A 42 -1.82 -14.63 22.53
N ILE A 43 -1.60 -13.92 21.43
CA ILE A 43 -0.76 -12.71 21.38
C ILE A 43 -1.22 -11.63 22.39
N LYS A 44 -2.52 -11.55 22.68
CA LYS A 44 -3.06 -10.60 23.69
C LYS A 44 -2.48 -10.81 25.10
N TYR A 45 -2.18 -12.06 25.48
CA TYR A 45 -1.58 -12.36 26.79
C TYR A 45 -0.10 -11.99 26.82
N ILE A 46 0.60 -12.19 25.71
CA ILE A 46 2.00 -11.77 25.55
C ILE A 46 2.10 -10.24 25.66
N ALA A 47 1.24 -9.52 24.93
CA ALA A 47 1.15 -8.07 24.99
C ALA A 47 0.84 -7.55 26.41
N LEU A 48 -0.15 -8.15 27.08
CA LEU A 48 -0.51 -7.78 28.46
C LEU A 48 0.65 -8.01 29.43
N PHE A 49 1.36 -9.14 29.31
CA PHE A 49 2.52 -9.46 30.13
C PHE A 49 3.60 -8.37 30.04
N PHE A 50 3.93 -7.92 28.83
CA PHE A 50 4.94 -6.87 28.65
C PHE A 50 4.50 -5.53 29.24
N ILE A 51 3.25 -5.11 29.03
CA ILE A 51 2.71 -3.87 29.64
C ILE A 51 2.77 -3.94 31.16
N LEU A 52 2.32 -5.06 31.76
CA LEU A 52 2.34 -5.22 33.21
C LEU A 52 3.76 -5.23 33.77
N THR A 53 4.68 -5.86 33.06
CA THR A 53 6.11 -5.86 33.42
C THR A 53 6.64 -4.43 33.42
N ASP A 54 6.42 -3.64 32.36
CA ASP A 54 6.85 -2.24 32.34
C ASP A 54 6.27 -1.45 33.52
N LEU A 55 4.96 -1.59 33.82
CA LEU A 55 4.36 -0.90 34.97
C LEU A 55 4.98 -1.27 36.32
N ILE A 56 5.24 -2.57 36.55
CA ILE A 56 5.78 -3.07 37.81
C ILE A 56 7.23 -2.63 38.02
N PHE A 57 8.02 -2.57 36.95
CA PHE A 57 9.46 -2.33 37.03
C PHE A 57 9.86 -0.84 36.97
N ILE A 58 8.98 0.07 36.52
CA ILE A 58 9.21 1.54 36.56
C ILE A 58 9.88 2.05 37.85
N PRO A 59 9.41 1.69 39.07
CA PRO A 59 10.01 2.20 40.31
C PRO A 59 11.23 1.40 40.80
N VAL A 60 11.57 0.26 40.18
CA VAL A 60 12.50 -0.74 40.75
C VAL A 60 13.80 -0.85 39.95
N ASP A 61 13.75 -0.72 38.64
CA ASP A 61 14.83 -1.17 37.73
C ASP A 61 15.93 -0.13 37.47
N GLY A 62 15.76 1.11 37.94
CA GLY A 62 16.69 2.21 37.70
C GLY A 62 16.65 2.80 36.29
N ASN A 63 15.74 2.35 35.42
CA ASN A 63 15.51 2.89 34.07
C ASN A 63 14.02 3.21 33.83
N PRO A 64 13.43 4.12 34.62
CA PRO A 64 12.03 4.51 34.44
C PRO A 64 11.77 5.10 33.05
N GLY A 65 12.76 5.77 32.44
CA GLY A 65 12.65 6.35 31.11
C GLY A 65 12.43 5.30 30.01
N GLY A 66 13.12 4.16 30.07
CA GLY A 66 12.94 3.05 29.12
C GLY A 66 11.54 2.44 29.20
N HIS A 67 11.06 2.16 30.41
CA HIS A 67 9.71 1.63 30.62
C HIS A 67 8.62 2.62 30.18
N ILE A 68 8.79 3.91 30.49
CA ILE A 68 7.86 4.96 30.00
C ILE A 68 7.88 5.02 28.47
N ALA A 69 9.04 4.87 27.82
CA ALA A 69 9.13 4.83 26.37
C ALA A 69 8.40 3.62 25.77
N HIS A 70 8.50 2.43 26.38
CA HIS A 70 7.71 1.26 25.97
C HIS A 70 6.20 1.51 26.10
N LEU A 71 5.74 2.10 27.21
CA LEU A 71 4.33 2.44 27.40
C LEU A 71 3.84 3.48 26.37
N GLY A 72 4.68 4.46 26.02
CA GLY A 72 4.41 5.39 24.92
C GLY A 72 4.28 4.68 23.58
N GLY A 73 5.16 3.72 23.30
CA GLY A 73 5.07 2.84 22.14
C GLY A 73 3.78 2.02 22.13
N ALA A 74 3.44 1.37 23.24
CA ALA A 74 2.20 0.62 23.41
C ALA A 74 0.96 1.47 23.14
N PHE A 75 0.91 2.68 23.73
CA PHE A 75 -0.16 3.64 23.51
C PHE A 75 -0.29 4.04 22.03
N TYR A 76 0.83 4.38 21.39
CA TYR A 76 0.85 4.67 19.95
C TYR A 76 0.36 3.48 19.11
N GLY A 77 0.77 2.25 19.45
CA GLY A 77 0.32 1.04 18.79
C GLY A 77 -1.20 0.84 18.86
N ILE A 78 -1.81 1.09 20.02
CA ILE A 78 -3.28 1.07 20.19
C ILE A 78 -3.93 2.13 19.30
N LEU A 79 -3.45 3.37 19.34
CA LEU A 79 -3.99 4.45 18.52
C LEU A 79 -3.88 4.14 17.02
N TYR A 80 -2.74 3.60 16.59
CA TYR A 80 -2.51 3.18 15.21
C TYR A 80 -3.52 2.12 14.79
N ALA A 81 -3.63 1.03 15.57
CA ALA A 81 -4.54 -0.07 15.29
C ALA A 81 -6.01 0.35 15.29
N TRP A 82 -6.39 1.24 16.21
CA TRP A 82 -7.74 1.80 16.30
C TRP A 82 -8.08 2.67 15.08
N GLN A 83 -7.18 3.54 14.64
CA GLN A 83 -7.37 4.33 13.41
C GLN A 83 -7.41 3.43 12.17
N TYR A 84 -6.55 2.41 12.13
CA TYR A 84 -6.53 1.43 11.05
C TYR A 84 -7.86 0.68 10.92
N ARG A 85 -8.44 0.21 12.03
CA ARG A 85 -9.78 -0.42 12.05
C ARG A 85 -10.90 0.50 11.56
N ARG A 86 -10.73 1.81 11.68
CA ARG A 86 -11.68 2.81 11.16
C ARG A 86 -11.48 3.13 9.67
N GLY A 87 -10.65 2.36 8.96
CA GLY A 87 -10.33 2.57 7.56
C GLY A 87 -9.41 3.79 7.31
N ARG A 88 -8.85 4.38 8.36
CA ARG A 88 -7.85 5.46 8.22
C ARG A 88 -6.47 4.82 8.07
N ASN A 89 -5.62 5.41 7.23
CA ASN A 89 -4.23 5.01 7.12
C ASN A 89 -3.33 6.03 7.85
N PRO A 90 -3.07 5.86 9.17
CA PRO A 90 -2.17 6.73 9.91
C PRO A 90 -0.73 6.71 9.36
N GLY A 91 -0.32 5.60 8.72
CA GLY A 91 0.97 5.47 8.06
C GLY A 91 1.13 6.37 6.81
N ARG A 92 0.05 6.91 6.24
CA ARG A 92 0.12 7.70 4.99
C ARG A 92 1.05 8.92 5.09
N MET A 93 1.04 9.62 6.23
CA MET A 93 1.95 10.75 6.46
C MET A 93 3.41 10.28 6.47
N PHE A 94 3.67 9.20 7.21
CA PHE A 94 5.00 8.60 7.30
C PHE A 94 5.49 8.08 5.95
N SER A 95 4.63 7.41 5.15
CA SER A 95 4.96 6.97 3.80
C SER A 95 5.37 8.12 2.91
N ARG A 96 4.62 9.23 2.90
CA ARG A 96 4.98 10.44 2.12
C ARG A 96 6.32 11.03 2.55
N PHE A 97 6.58 11.07 3.86
CA PHE A 97 7.86 11.52 4.39
C PHE A 97 9.00 10.60 3.93
N MET A 98 8.85 9.28 4.06
CA MET A 98 9.83 8.31 3.59
C MET A 98 10.04 8.42 2.08
N ASP A 99 8.99 8.55 1.28
CA ASP A 99 9.09 8.75 -0.16
C ASP A 99 9.93 10.00 -0.50
N SER A 100 9.72 11.10 0.25
CA SER A 100 10.53 12.32 0.11
C SER A 100 11.99 12.06 0.46
N VAL A 101 12.27 11.41 1.60
CA VAL A 101 13.63 11.07 2.03
C VAL A 101 14.31 10.18 1.00
N PHE A 102 13.67 9.09 0.57
CA PHE A 102 14.20 8.19 -0.46
C PHE A 102 14.39 8.89 -1.79
N SER A 103 13.47 9.78 -2.20
CA SER A 103 13.61 10.52 -3.45
C SER A 103 14.82 11.44 -3.42
N PHE A 104 15.11 12.07 -2.28
CA PHE A 104 16.27 12.94 -2.09
C PHE A 104 17.58 12.15 -2.02
N VAL A 105 17.62 11.07 -1.22
CA VAL A 105 18.82 10.24 -1.03
C VAL A 105 19.14 9.42 -2.28
N ALA A 106 18.14 8.90 -2.98
CA ALA A 106 18.32 8.10 -4.19
C ALA A 106 18.36 8.94 -5.47
N ALA A 107 18.08 10.25 -5.43
CA ALA A 107 18.14 11.13 -6.60
C ALA A 107 19.47 11.02 -7.38
N PRO A 108 20.65 10.97 -6.73
CA PRO A 108 21.93 10.81 -7.43
C PRO A 108 22.10 9.45 -8.12
N PHE A 109 21.36 8.42 -7.69
CA PHE A 109 21.49 7.03 -8.14
C PHE A 109 20.40 6.60 -9.12
N ARG A 110 19.36 7.43 -9.34
CA ARG A 110 18.27 7.12 -10.25
C ARG A 110 18.70 7.35 -11.71
N ARG A 111 19.02 6.26 -12.41
CA ARG A 111 19.07 6.26 -13.88
C ARG A 111 17.66 6.55 -14.41
N LYS A 112 17.50 7.62 -15.19
CA LYS A 112 16.22 7.91 -15.86
C LYS A 112 15.88 6.71 -16.76
N PRO A 113 14.75 6.00 -16.54
CA PRO A 113 14.30 5.03 -17.52
C PRO A 113 14.04 5.80 -18.82
N LYS A 114 14.74 5.43 -19.89
CA LYS A 114 14.45 5.92 -21.24
C LYS A 114 13.15 5.27 -21.68
N VAL A 115 12.04 5.77 -21.15
CA VAL A 115 10.72 5.39 -21.65
C VAL A 115 10.56 6.12 -22.99
N HIS A 116 10.77 5.38 -24.07
CA HIS A 116 10.39 5.84 -25.39
C HIS A 116 8.86 5.80 -25.43
N VAL A 117 8.22 6.88 -25.00
CA VAL A 117 6.79 7.06 -25.23
C VAL A 117 6.67 7.25 -26.73
N ALA A 118 6.25 6.20 -27.44
CA ALA A 118 5.71 6.38 -28.78
C ALA A 118 4.57 7.37 -28.61
N TYR A 119 4.77 8.62 -29.04
CA TYR A 119 3.71 9.61 -29.11
C TYR A 119 2.67 9.02 -30.06
N LYS A 120 1.65 8.36 -29.50
CA LYS A 120 0.41 8.14 -30.22
C LYS A 120 -0.13 9.55 -30.41
N ARG A 121 -0.12 10.01 -31.67
CA ARG A 121 -0.71 11.29 -32.08
C ARG A 121 -2.03 11.43 -31.32
N THR A 122 -2.16 12.49 -30.53
CA THR A 122 -3.44 12.87 -29.96
C THR A 122 -4.28 13.29 -31.15
N GLU A 123 -5.06 12.36 -31.70
CA GLU A 123 -6.12 12.70 -32.66
C GLU A 123 -7.08 13.63 -31.92
N ASP A 124 -7.40 14.76 -32.54
CA ASP A 124 -8.43 15.67 -32.03
C ASP A 124 -9.78 14.93 -31.98
N ASP A 125 -10.63 15.24 -30.99
CA ASP A 125 -11.91 14.51 -30.79
C ASP A 125 -12.78 14.55 -32.06
N MET A 126 -12.70 15.65 -32.82
CA MET A 126 -13.35 15.78 -34.13
C MET A 126 -12.79 14.82 -35.18
N GLU A 127 -11.47 14.66 -35.24
CA GLU A 127 -10.78 13.76 -36.18
C GLU A 127 -11.08 12.28 -35.87
N TYR A 128 -11.10 11.94 -34.58
CA TYR A 128 -11.50 10.61 -34.11
C TYR A 128 -12.93 10.27 -34.51
N ASN A 129 -13.87 11.19 -34.24
CA ASN A 129 -15.29 11.00 -34.55
C ASN A 129 -15.53 10.88 -36.07
N ARG A 130 -14.82 11.68 -36.87
CA ARG A 130 -14.91 11.60 -38.33
C ARG A 130 -14.41 10.26 -38.87
N ARG A 131 -13.24 9.80 -38.42
CA ARG A 131 -12.72 8.47 -38.83
C ARG A 131 -13.69 7.36 -38.43
N LYS A 132 -14.28 7.43 -37.23
CA LYS A 132 -15.25 6.45 -36.78
C LYS A 132 -16.53 6.45 -37.61
N ALA A 133 -17.03 7.63 -38.00
CA ALA A 133 -18.18 7.75 -38.89
C ALA A 133 -17.88 7.17 -40.29
N ASP A 134 -16.69 7.45 -40.84
CA ASP A 134 -16.25 6.93 -42.13
C ASP A 134 -16.09 5.39 -42.10
N GLU A 135 -15.49 4.85 -41.03
CA GLU A 135 -15.41 3.40 -40.79
C GLU A 135 -16.80 2.77 -40.74
N GLN A 136 -17.74 3.37 -39.99
CA GLN A 136 -19.09 2.85 -39.85
C GLN A 136 -19.87 2.89 -41.17
N ALA A 137 -19.77 3.98 -41.93
CA ALA A 137 -20.41 4.10 -43.24
C ALA A 137 -19.87 3.09 -44.27
N GLU A 138 -18.64 2.62 -44.10
CA GLU A 138 -18.07 1.56 -44.92
C GLU A 138 -18.56 0.17 -44.47
N ILE A 139 -18.65 -0.08 -43.16
CA ILE A 139 -19.27 -1.30 -42.61
C ILE A 139 -20.70 -1.44 -43.10
N ASP A 140 -21.50 -0.37 -43.00
CA ASP A 140 -22.91 -0.41 -43.40
C ASP A 140 -23.05 -0.71 -44.90
N ARG A 141 -22.16 -0.16 -45.73
CA ARG A 141 -22.09 -0.49 -47.17
C ARG A 141 -21.78 -1.96 -47.43
N ILE A 142 -20.86 -2.54 -46.66
CA ILE A 142 -20.51 -3.97 -46.74
C ILE A 142 -21.69 -4.83 -46.28
N LEU A 143 -22.36 -4.46 -45.19
CA LEU A 143 -23.55 -5.16 -44.68
C LEU A 143 -24.71 -5.11 -45.67
N ASP A 144 -24.92 -3.98 -46.36
CA ASP A 144 -25.92 -3.85 -47.41
C ASP A 144 -25.64 -4.75 -48.62
N LYS A 145 -24.37 -4.88 -49.01
CA LYS A 145 -23.96 -5.81 -50.07
C LYS A 145 -24.20 -7.26 -49.66
N ILE A 146 -23.84 -7.63 -48.44
CA ILE A 146 -24.13 -8.96 -47.89
C ILE A 146 -25.65 -9.22 -47.88
N SER A 147 -26.46 -8.24 -47.47
CA SER A 147 -27.91 -8.36 -47.40
C SER A 147 -28.54 -8.62 -48.78
N LYS A 148 -28.03 -7.95 -49.83
CA LYS A 148 -28.58 -8.04 -51.20
C LYS A 148 -28.03 -9.22 -52.01
N GLY A 149 -26.76 -9.57 -51.84
CA GLY A 149 -26.03 -10.50 -52.70
C GLY A 149 -25.32 -11.64 -51.97
N GLY A 150 -25.45 -11.74 -50.65
CA GLY A 150 -24.74 -12.70 -49.83
C GLY A 150 -23.25 -12.40 -49.69
N TYR A 151 -22.54 -13.24 -48.93
CA TYR A 151 -21.12 -13.07 -48.63
C TYR A 151 -20.21 -13.10 -49.88
N GLU A 152 -20.62 -13.84 -50.91
CA GLU A 152 -19.85 -13.95 -52.15
C GLU A 152 -19.86 -12.69 -53.02
N SER A 153 -20.76 -11.74 -52.73
CA SER A 153 -20.80 -10.44 -53.41
C SER A 153 -19.69 -9.48 -52.99
N LEU A 154 -18.90 -9.82 -51.95
CA LEU A 154 -17.85 -8.97 -51.41
C LEU A 154 -16.52 -9.13 -52.15
N THR A 155 -15.82 -8.02 -52.31
CA THR A 155 -14.43 -8.05 -52.80
C THR A 155 -13.50 -8.67 -51.77
N ARG A 156 -12.29 -9.07 -52.21
CA ARG A 156 -11.27 -9.64 -51.31
C ARG A 156 -10.91 -8.67 -50.17
N GLU A 157 -10.88 -7.38 -50.47
CA GLU A 157 -10.58 -6.31 -49.51
C GLU A 157 -11.70 -6.13 -48.48
N GLU A 158 -12.97 -6.18 -48.91
CA GLU A 158 -14.15 -6.11 -48.03
C GLU A 158 -14.20 -7.33 -47.09
N LYS A 159 -13.91 -8.53 -47.61
CA LYS A 159 -13.83 -9.78 -46.81
C LYS A 159 -12.72 -9.71 -45.75
N GLU A 160 -11.53 -9.24 -46.11
CA GLU A 160 -10.41 -9.09 -45.17
C GLU A 160 -10.74 -8.06 -44.07
N LYS A 161 -11.42 -6.98 -44.43
CA LYS A 161 -11.81 -5.93 -43.48
C LYS A 161 -12.82 -6.44 -42.44
N LEU A 162 -13.82 -7.20 -42.86
CA LEU A 162 -14.74 -7.88 -41.93
C LEU A 162 -14.01 -8.85 -41.00
N PHE A 163 -13.06 -9.63 -41.53
CA PHE A 163 -12.30 -10.59 -40.72
C PHE A 163 -11.48 -9.91 -39.62
N ARG A 164 -10.85 -8.77 -39.91
CA ARG A 164 -10.10 -8.00 -38.90
C ARG A 164 -10.98 -7.42 -37.79
N MET A 165 -12.26 -7.17 -38.07
CA MET A 165 -13.20 -6.59 -37.11
C MET A 165 -13.86 -7.62 -36.19
N GLY A 166 -13.96 -8.88 -36.63
CA GLY A 166 -14.54 -9.97 -35.84
C GLY A 166 -13.59 -10.62 -34.83
N LYS A 167 -12.39 -10.06 -34.65
CA LYS A 167 -11.35 -10.56 -33.74
C LYS A 167 -11.18 -9.61 -32.56
#